data_AF-R0IQX5-F1
#
_entry.id   AF-R0IQX5-F1
#
_cell.length_a   1.000
_cell.length_b   1.000
_cell.length_c   1.000
_cell.angle_alpha   90.00
_cell.angle_beta   90.00
_cell.angle_gamma   90.00
#
_symmetry.space_group_name_H-M   'P 1'
#
loop_
_entity.id
_entity.type
_entity.pdbx_description
1 polymer ?
#
loop_
_entity_poly.entity_id
_entity_poly.type
_entity_poly.pdbx_seq_one_letter_code
_entity_poly.pdbx_strand_id
1 'polypeptide(L)'
;LRDIRIRAALLQEKGLSDEIPFRLFNKLDEVLFARHLKSTVFLQVDNFNSDVSGATYTYRMGPNPEVKRISIVLNHDAIEHGQARDILAILIHHMIHAYFLVACGEQAEREVDYGRLDHGVHFGKIMLTIKRLSAVHRRELTPLDYGHSSPGTRYLADEYYSSWRREEIELEDKEKWYCSHCHCYVRGPSDSDVDKWYRKVCQPMFDQPHCVRGPEVHIYNDRRHELEVRRRARLVSSAKSVEFMFRERPVLVEGNRIENCLSVMRAFDRAGSRFLKVPKEISEDTFMRFLEFIHTGSYRSDPLPFAAAAGLDIERRGPPIIKPQTTTTAAIVLADVQFAKFSILMDFEECKTYALNRMNAYGILYEDPVAVLKEIYRGYEPDSELKAWARKFLTRAPATSSQPDYHQSNPSSVSSTVEPPNLLKLESEHCFYRARFFDAIEASGALENDVNKARAELKAVGWYDWS
;
A
#
# COMPACT_ATOMS: atom_id res chain seq x y z
N LEU A 1 25.25 -10.96 -26.71
CA LEU A 1 26.49 -11.23 -25.91
C LEU A 1 27.67 -11.74 -26.75
N ARG A 2 27.48 -12.56 -27.80
CA ARG A 2 28.57 -13.11 -28.63
C ARG A 2 29.54 -12.03 -29.15
N ASP A 3 29.02 -11.00 -29.82
CA ASP A 3 29.87 -9.96 -30.44
C ASP A 3 30.66 -9.15 -29.40
N ILE A 4 30.07 -8.93 -28.22
CA ILE A 4 30.74 -8.24 -27.10
C ILE A 4 31.96 -9.05 -26.65
N ARG A 5 31.85 -10.37 -26.56
CA ARG A 5 32.98 -11.24 -26.19
C ARG A 5 34.06 -11.27 -27.24
N ILE A 6 33.69 -11.35 -28.52
CA ILE A 6 34.66 -11.28 -29.63
C ILE A 6 35.43 -9.97 -29.54
N ARG A 7 34.72 -8.86 -29.32
CA ARG A 7 35.35 -7.55 -29.17
C ARG A 7 36.25 -7.45 -27.93
N ALA A 8 35.86 -8.06 -26.81
CA ALA A 8 36.69 -8.10 -25.61
C ALA A 8 37.99 -8.89 -25.84
N ALA A 9 37.90 -10.06 -26.48
CA ALA A 9 39.07 -10.86 -26.83
C ALA A 9 40.03 -10.10 -27.77
N LEU A 10 39.48 -9.41 -28.78
CA LEU A 10 40.28 -8.58 -29.69
C LEU A 10 40.95 -7.38 -29.00
N LEU A 11 40.34 -6.83 -27.94
CA LEU A 11 40.98 -5.77 -27.14
C LEU A 11 42.13 -6.34 -26.31
N GLN A 12 41.92 -7.50 -25.68
CA GLN A 12 42.97 -8.19 -24.93
C GLN A 12 44.16 -8.59 -25.82
N GLU A 13 43.90 -9.15 -27.00
CA GLU A 13 44.95 -9.50 -27.98
C GLU A 13 45.79 -8.29 -28.41
N LYS A 14 45.23 -7.08 -28.32
CA LYS A 14 45.93 -5.82 -28.61
C LYS A 14 46.61 -5.20 -27.38
N GLY A 15 46.62 -5.89 -26.24
CA GLY A 15 47.15 -5.36 -24.98
C GLY A 15 46.30 -4.25 -24.36
N LEU A 16 45.02 -4.13 -24.74
CA LEU A 16 44.11 -3.09 -24.26
C LEU A 16 43.10 -3.66 -23.24
N SER A 17 43.56 -4.52 -22.33
CA SER A 17 42.71 -5.15 -21.31
C SER A 17 42.02 -4.10 -20.42
N ASP A 18 42.75 -3.05 -20.04
CA ASP A 18 42.23 -1.97 -19.17
C ASP A 18 41.12 -1.15 -19.83
N GLU A 19 41.06 -1.16 -21.16
CA GLU A 19 40.03 -0.46 -21.92
C GLU A 19 38.75 -1.28 -22.10
N ILE A 20 38.79 -2.60 -21.83
CA ILE A 20 37.64 -3.51 -22.01
C ILE A 20 36.41 -2.99 -21.24
N PRO A 21 36.51 -2.63 -19.95
CA PRO A 21 35.33 -2.18 -19.22
C PRO A 21 34.71 -0.91 -19.81
N PHE A 22 35.53 0.09 -20.09
CA PHE A 22 35.09 1.39 -20.58
C PHE A 22 34.51 1.32 -22.00
N ARG A 23 35.11 0.53 -22.91
CA ARG A 23 34.65 0.40 -24.29
C ARG A 23 33.38 -0.44 -24.44
N LEU A 24 33.12 -1.36 -23.50
CA LEU A 24 32.02 -2.31 -23.61
C LEU A 24 30.83 -2.00 -22.69
N PHE A 25 31.01 -1.19 -21.65
CA PHE A 25 29.97 -0.83 -20.68
C PHE A 25 28.64 -0.42 -21.35
N ASN A 26 28.67 0.59 -22.23
CA ASN A 26 27.47 1.11 -22.87
C ASN A 26 26.75 0.07 -23.73
N LYS A 27 27.50 -0.85 -24.35
CA LYS A 27 26.90 -1.92 -25.16
C LYS A 27 26.30 -3.02 -24.30
N LEU A 28 26.92 -3.33 -23.16
CA LEU A 28 26.38 -4.24 -22.17
C LEU A 28 25.09 -3.66 -21.55
N ASP A 29 25.09 -2.38 -21.19
CA ASP A 29 23.92 -1.67 -20.65
C ASP A 29 22.74 -1.68 -21.65
N GLU A 30 23.01 -1.41 -22.92
CA GLU A 30 22.00 -1.51 -23.97
C GLU A 30 21.39 -2.92 -24.08
N VAL A 31 22.22 -3.96 -24.05
CA VAL A 31 21.79 -5.34 -24.34
C VAL A 31 21.18 -6.04 -23.12
N LEU A 32 21.66 -5.74 -21.92
CA LEU A 32 21.28 -6.45 -20.69
C LEU A 32 20.35 -5.64 -19.79
N PHE A 33 20.47 -4.31 -19.79
CA PHE A 33 19.83 -3.45 -18.80
C PHE A 33 19.02 -2.32 -19.45
N ALA A 34 18.65 -2.46 -20.73
CA ALA A 34 17.80 -1.53 -21.47
C ALA A 34 18.22 -0.05 -21.38
N ARG A 35 19.53 0.22 -21.30
CA ARG A 35 20.13 1.57 -21.19
C ARG A 35 19.84 2.30 -19.87
N HIS A 36 19.50 1.59 -18.80
CA HIS A 36 19.23 2.20 -17.49
C HIS A 36 20.50 2.70 -16.77
N LEU A 37 21.67 2.14 -17.07
CA LEU A 37 22.91 2.44 -16.34
C LEU A 37 23.70 3.61 -16.94
N LYS A 38 23.61 3.84 -18.26
CA LYS A 38 24.28 4.93 -18.95
C LYS A 38 23.91 6.27 -18.31
N SER A 39 24.92 7.13 -18.12
CA SER A 39 24.82 8.44 -17.46
C SER A 39 24.50 8.41 -15.96
N THR A 40 24.05 7.28 -15.42
CA THR A 40 23.75 7.11 -13.99
C THR A 40 24.92 6.51 -13.22
N VAL A 41 25.74 5.71 -13.91
CA VAL A 41 26.93 5.05 -13.34
C VAL A 41 28.21 5.77 -13.74
N PHE A 42 29.14 5.87 -12.79
CA PHE A 42 30.54 6.23 -13.00
C PHE A 42 31.38 4.97 -12.87
N LEU A 43 32.24 4.70 -13.85
CA LEU A 43 33.10 3.53 -13.88
C LEU A 43 34.55 3.99 -13.68
N GLN A 44 35.27 3.33 -12.77
CA GLN A 44 36.68 3.56 -12.48
C GLN A 44 37.40 2.23 -12.26
N VAL A 45 38.72 2.24 -12.42
CA VAL A 45 39.63 1.17 -12.00
C VAL A 45 40.47 1.70 -10.85
N ASP A 46 40.65 0.90 -9.82
CA ASP A 46 41.47 1.23 -8.64
C ASP A 46 42.08 -0.05 -8.05
N ASN A 47 42.97 0.09 -7.08
CA ASN A 47 43.64 -1.04 -6.43
C ASN A 47 42.82 -1.50 -5.21
N PHE A 48 42.43 -2.77 -5.21
CA PHE A 48 41.85 -3.46 -4.05
C PHE A 48 42.72 -4.67 -3.66
N ASN A 49 42.42 -5.28 -2.52
CA ASN A 49 43.02 -6.55 -2.14
C ASN A 49 42.78 -7.61 -3.23
N SER A 50 43.75 -8.53 -3.40
CA SER A 50 43.75 -9.56 -4.48
C SER A 50 42.56 -10.53 -4.47
N ASP A 51 41.83 -10.58 -3.36
CA ASP A 51 40.62 -11.37 -3.17
C ASP A 51 39.33 -10.61 -3.54
N VAL A 52 39.40 -9.29 -3.77
CA VAL A 52 38.29 -8.43 -4.16
C VAL A 52 38.36 -8.15 -5.66
N SER A 53 37.30 -8.46 -6.39
CA SER A 53 37.21 -8.19 -7.83
C SER A 53 36.85 -6.73 -8.17
N GLY A 54 36.24 -6.04 -7.21
CA GLY A 54 35.81 -4.66 -7.31
C GLY A 54 34.75 -4.33 -6.26
N ALA A 55 34.22 -3.11 -6.34
CA ALA A 55 33.14 -2.64 -5.50
C ALA A 55 32.11 -1.80 -6.27
N THR A 56 30.85 -1.92 -5.84
CA THR A 56 29.77 -1.03 -6.29
C THR A 56 29.31 -0.18 -5.12
N TYR A 57 29.26 1.14 -5.30
CA TYR A 57 28.87 2.11 -4.27
C TYR A 57 27.53 2.75 -4.62
N THR A 58 26.70 2.96 -3.60
CA THR A 58 25.48 3.77 -3.72
C THR A 58 25.82 5.22 -4.11
N TYR A 59 24.80 5.94 -4.56
CA TYR A 59 24.94 7.31 -5.07
C TYR A 59 25.67 8.23 -4.07
N ARG A 60 26.69 8.95 -4.55
CA ARG A 60 27.56 9.89 -3.78
C ARG A 60 28.43 9.25 -2.69
N MET A 61 28.47 7.94 -2.58
CA MET A 61 29.28 7.23 -1.58
C MET A 61 30.50 6.52 -2.18
N GLY A 62 30.81 6.78 -3.46
CA GLY A 62 32.02 6.28 -4.10
C GLY A 62 33.29 6.95 -3.57
N PRO A 63 34.47 6.40 -3.88
CA PRO A 63 35.75 6.92 -3.38
C PRO A 63 36.07 8.33 -3.89
N ASN A 64 35.53 8.72 -5.05
CA ASN A 64 35.65 10.08 -5.56
C ASN A 64 34.49 10.96 -5.06
N PRO A 65 34.73 11.94 -4.15
CA PRO A 65 33.67 12.76 -3.56
C PRO A 65 33.03 13.75 -4.55
N GLU A 66 33.68 14.05 -5.68
CA GLU A 66 33.13 14.94 -6.71
C GLU A 66 32.06 14.23 -7.57
N VAL A 67 32.08 12.90 -7.59
CA VAL A 67 31.19 12.08 -8.40
C VAL A 67 29.84 11.92 -7.72
N LYS A 68 28.83 12.63 -8.23
CA LYS A 68 27.43 12.51 -7.79
C LYS A 68 26.69 11.46 -8.64
N ARG A 69 27.16 10.22 -8.62
CA ARG A 69 26.61 9.07 -9.38
C ARG A 69 26.80 7.77 -8.56
N ILE A 70 26.19 6.67 -9.03
CA ILE A 70 26.52 5.32 -8.55
C ILE A 70 27.92 4.99 -9.09
N SER A 71 28.82 4.46 -8.27
CA SER A 71 30.20 4.19 -8.70
C SER A 71 30.44 2.69 -8.76
N ILE A 72 30.95 2.22 -9.90
CA ILE A 72 31.56 0.89 -10.04
C ILE A 72 33.06 1.10 -10.09
N VAL A 73 33.79 0.46 -9.18
CA VAL A 73 35.24 0.50 -9.11
C VAL A 73 35.75 -0.92 -9.27
N LEU A 74 36.43 -1.21 -10.37
CA LEU A 74 36.97 -2.54 -10.64
C LEU A 74 38.41 -2.64 -10.13
N ASN A 75 38.79 -3.80 -9.62
CA ASN A 75 40.17 -4.02 -9.17
C ASN A 75 41.12 -4.10 -10.37
N HIS A 76 42.15 -3.25 -10.38
CA HIS A 76 43.21 -3.24 -11.38
C HIS A 76 43.84 -4.62 -11.54
N ASP A 77 44.18 -5.30 -10.45
CA ASP A 77 44.83 -6.62 -10.47
C ASP A 77 43.98 -7.67 -11.22
N ALA A 78 42.66 -7.59 -11.04
CA ALA A 78 41.71 -8.49 -11.69
C ALA A 78 41.58 -8.23 -13.19
N ILE A 79 41.87 -7.01 -13.63
CA ILE A 79 41.86 -6.61 -15.05
C ILE A 79 43.19 -6.95 -15.71
N GLU A 80 44.31 -6.57 -15.09
CA GLU A 80 45.66 -6.75 -15.61
C GLU A 80 45.97 -8.24 -15.85
N HIS A 81 45.61 -9.09 -14.89
CA HIS A 81 45.92 -10.52 -14.93
C HIS A 81 44.74 -11.40 -15.40
N GLY A 82 43.57 -10.80 -15.64
CA GLY A 82 42.35 -11.50 -16.03
C GLY A 82 42.29 -11.85 -17.52
N GLN A 83 41.52 -12.89 -17.87
CA GLN A 83 41.13 -13.10 -19.26
C GLN A 83 39.96 -12.18 -19.64
N ALA A 84 39.79 -11.85 -20.92
CA ALA A 84 38.72 -10.98 -21.39
C ALA A 84 37.32 -11.45 -20.94
N ARG A 85 37.11 -12.77 -20.82
CA ARG A 85 35.87 -13.35 -20.30
C ARG A 85 35.66 -13.11 -18.80
N ASP A 86 36.73 -13.05 -18.03
CA ASP A 86 36.73 -12.86 -16.58
C ASP A 86 36.48 -11.37 -16.29
N ILE A 87 37.15 -10.48 -17.02
CA ILE A 87 36.92 -9.03 -16.98
C ILE A 87 35.47 -8.70 -17.32
N LEU A 88 34.91 -9.32 -18.37
CA LEU A 88 33.50 -9.16 -18.73
C LEU A 88 32.56 -9.67 -17.64
N ALA A 89 32.88 -10.79 -16.99
CA ALA A 89 32.05 -11.35 -15.93
C ALA A 89 32.04 -10.45 -14.69
N ILE A 90 33.21 -9.95 -14.26
CA ILE A 90 33.34 -8.99 -13.16
C ILE A 90 32.56 -7.72 -13.47
N LEU A 91 32.70 -7.18 -14.69
CA LEU A 91 31.95 -6.00 -15.09
C LEU A 91 30.44 -6.22 -15.04
N ILE A 92 29.94 -7.32 -15.61
CA ILE A 92 28.51 -7.64 -15.59
C ILE A 92 28.02 -7.82 -14.15
N HIS A 93 28.80 -8.48 -13.29
CA HIS A 93 28.48 -8.66 -11.87
C HIS A 93 28.22 -7.30 -11.18
N HIS A 94 29.15 -6.36 -11.31
CA HIS A 94 28.97 -5.02 -10.73
C HIS A 94 27.85 -4.21 -11.40
N MET A 95 27.61 -4.41 -12.70
CA MET A 95 26.47 -3.81 -13.39
C MET A 95 25.12 -4.30 -12.85
N ILE A 96 25.02 -5.55 -12.37
CA ILE A 96 23.81 -6.07 -11.71
C ILE A 96 23.54 -5.31 -10.41
N HIS A 97 24.56 -5.12 -9.56
CA HIS A 97 24.45 -4.31 -8.34
C HIS A 97 24.00 -2.88 -8.66
N ALA A 98 24.66 -2.24 -9.64
CA ALA A 98 24.29 -0.90 -10.07
C ALA A 98 22.85 -0.85 -10.62
N TYR A 99 22.41 -1.89 -11.32
CA TYR A 99 21.04 -1.98 -11.83
C TYR A 99 20.01 -2.01 -10.72
N PHE A 100 20.25 -2.73 -9.62
CA PHE A 100 19.36 -2.67 -8.45
C PHE A 100 19.31 -1.28 -7.82
N LEU A 101 20.44 -0.58 -7.70
CA LEU A 101 20.45 0.79 -7.18
C LEU A 101 19.68 1.77 -8.10
N VAL A 102 19.74 1.58 -9.42
CA VAL A 102 18.97 2.40 -10.37
C VAL A 102 17.48 2.06 -10.33
N ALA A 103 17.12 0.78 -10.35
CA ALA A 103 15.73 0.33 -10.45
C ALA A 103 14.98 0.44 -9.12
N CYS A 104 15.64 0.14 -8.00
CA CYS A 104 15.06 0.03 -6.67
C CYS A 104 15.41 1.22 -5.76
N GLY A 105 16.19 2.19 -6.24
CA GLY A 105 16.69 3.32 -5.46
C GLY A 105 17.91 2.99 -4.61
N GLU A 106 18.47 4.03 -3.98
CA GLU A 106 19.62 3.94 -3.09
C GLU A 106 19.32 2.99 -1.92
N GLN A 107 20.31 2.17 -1.53
CA GLN A 107 20.24 1.40 -0.29
C GLN A 107 20.45 2.35 0.89
N ALA A 108 19.58 2.32 1.88
CA ALA A 108 19.77 3.01 3.16
C ALA A 108 20.26 2.03 4.24
N GLU A 109 20.89 2.53 5.30
CA GLU A 109 21.44 1.72 6.39
C GLU A 109 20.41 0.77 7.04
N ARG A 110 19.18 1.22 7.22
CA ARG A 110 18.08 0.40 7.77
C ARG A 110 17.46 -0.60 6.78
N GLU A 111 17.94 -0.63 5.54
CA GLU A 111 17.39 -1.43 4.44
C GLU A 111 18.40 -2.46 3.90
N VAL A 112 19.46 -2.73 4.66
CA VAL A 112 20.47 -3.76 4.33
C VAL A 112 19.80 -5.13 4.17
N ASP A 113 18.79 -5.45 5.00
CA ASP A 113 18.02 -6.71 4.89
C ASP A 113 17.34 -6.93 3.52
N TYR A 114 17.10 -5.86 2.74
CA TYR A 114 16.55 -5.97 1.38
C TYR A 114 17.62 -6.34 0.34
N GLY A 115 18.91 -6.18 0.68
CA GLY A 115 20.06 -6.73 -0.02
C GLY A 115 20.25 -6.25 -1.45
N ARG A 116 20.07 -4.93 -1.72
CA ARG A 116 20.25 -4.38 -3.09
C ARG A 116 21.70 -4.50 -3.58
N LEU A 117 22.63 -4.47 -2.62
CA LEU A 117 24.07 -4.63 -2.82
C LEU A 117 24.57 -6.04 -2.44
N ASP A 118 23.66 -6.94 -2.04
CA ASP A 118 24.01 -8.27 -1.57
C ASP A 118 23.84 -9.32 -2.68
N HIS A 119 24.50 -10.45 -2.49
CA HIS A 119 24.46 -11.61 -3.41
C HIS A 119 23.27 -12.54 -3.16
N GLY A 120 22.11 -11.96 -2.82
CA GLY A 120 20.88 -12.70 -2.49
C GLY A 120 20.15 -13.27 -3.71
N VAL A 121 18.93 -13.77 -3.48
CA VAL A 121 18.09 -14.41 -4.52
C VAL A 121 17.75 -13.49 -5.70
N HIS A 122 17.65 -12.18 -5.45
CA HIS A 122 17.41 -11.17 -6.49
C HIS A 122 18.59 -11.10 -7.46
N PHE A 123 19.80 -10.93 -6.93
CA PHE A 123 21.04 -10.94 -7.69
C PHE A 123 21.20 -12.25 -8.47
N GLY A 124 21.04 -13.37 -7.76
CA GLY A 124 21.11 -14.70 -8.34
C GLY A 124 20.19 -14.85 -9.55
N LYS A 125 18.96 -14.33 -9.49
CA LYS A 125 18.02 -14.47 -10.61
C LYS A 125 18.49 -13.76 -11.88
N ILE A 126 18.96 -12.52 -11.78
CA ILE A 126 19.47 -11.77 -12.94
C ILE A 126 20.75 -12.44 -13.47
N MET A 127 21.69 -12.75 -12.58
CA MET A 127 22.95 -13.40 -12.92
C MET A 127 22.73 -14.72 -13.67
N LEU A 128 21.93 -15.64 -13.10
CA LEU A 128 21.63 -16.94 -13.70
C LEU A 128 20.89 -16.79 -15.04
N THR A 129 20.01 -15.80 -15.16
CA THR A 129 19.32 -15.52 -16.43
C THR A 129 20.31 -15.07 -17.51
N ILE A 130 21.21 -14.14 -17.20
CA ILE A 130 22.26 -13.68 -18.13
C ILE A 130 23.17 -14.87 -18.50
N LYS A 131 23.57 -15.67 -17.52
CA LYS A 131 24.43 -16.85 -17.70
C LYS A 131 23.77 -17.87 -18.66
N ARG A 132 22.50 -18.25 -18.40
CA ARG A 132 21.69 -19.15 -19.25
C ARG A 132 21.51 -18.59 -20.67
N LEU A 133 21.16 -17.30 -20.81
CA LEU A 133 21.01 -16.66 -22.12
C LEU A 133 22.33 -16.60 -22.91
N SER A 134 23.45 -16.49 -22.21
CA SER A 134 24.78 -16.50 -22.82
C SER A 134 25.17 -17.88 -23.39
N ALA A 135 24.62 -18.97 -22.83
CA ALA A 135 24.90 -20.35 -23.23
C ALA A 135 24.20 -20.76 -24.53
N VAL A 136 23.17 -20.03 -24.98
CA VAL A 136 22.40 -20.31 -26.20
C VAL A 136 23.28 -20.38 -27.46
N HIS A 137 24.45 -19.71 -27.46
CA HIS A 137 25.44 -19.78 -28.53
C HIS A 137 26.61 -20.75 -28.26
N ARG A 138 26.37 -21.82 -27.48
CA ARG A 138 27.31 -22.92 -27.15
C ARG A 138 28.57 -22.53 -26.36
N ARG A 139 28.65 -21.31 -25.83
CA ARG A 139 29.71 -20.88 -24.91
C ARG A 139 29.10 -20.09 -23.78
N GLU A 140 28.84 -20.71 -22.65
CA GLU A 140 28.33 -20.05 -21.45
C GLU A 140 29.35 -19.05 -20.89
N LEU A 141 28.90 -17.97 -20.23
CA LEU A 141 29.78 -17.08 -19.46
C LEU A 141 30.07 -17.75 -18.12
N THR A 142 30.79 -18.86 -18.14
CA THR A 142 31.09 -19.62 -16.91
C THR A 142 31.76 -18.79 -15.80
N PRO A 143 32.57 -17.75 -16.07
CA PRO A 143 33.15 -16.93 -15.00
C PRO A 143 32.15 -15.97 -14.33
N LEU A 144 30.93 -15.81 -14.86
CA LEU A 144 29.88 -15.04 -14.20
C LEU A 144 29.24 -15.91 -13.11
N ASP A 145 29.58 -15.59 -11.87
CA ASP A 145 29.11 -16.25 -10.67
C ASP A 145 29.02 -15.26 -9.49
N TYR A 146 28.60 -15.75 -8.32
CA TYR A 146 28.55 -14.96 -7.09
C TYR A 146 29.93 -14.54 -6.60
N GLY A 147 30.92 -15.43 -6.72
CA GLY A 147 32.33 -15.15 -6.53
C GLY A 147 33.09 -15.17 -7.85
N HIS A 148 34.28 -14.57 -7.86
CA HIS A 148 35.14 -14.53 -9.04
C HIS A 148 36.38 -15.41 -8.84
N SER A 149 36.81 -16.12 -9.88
CA SER A 149 38.10 -16.82 -9.83
C SER A 149 39.24 -15.79 -9.92
N SER A 150 39.92 -15.49 -8.82
CA SER A 150 41.10 -14.61 -8.85
C SER A 150 42.26 -15.30 -9.59
N PRO A 151 42.99 -14.60 -10.47
CA PRO A 151 44.21 -15.13 -11.09
C PRO A 151 45.28 -15.52 -10.06
N GLY A 152 45.31 -14.85 -8.90
CA GLY A 152 46.30 -15.09 -7.83
C GLY A 152 46.23 -16.50 -7.24
N THR A 153 45.05 -17.15 -7.29
CA THR A 153 44.89 -18.53 -6.83
C THR A 153 45.52 -19.55 -7.79
N ARG A 154 45.85 -19.16 -9.04
CA ARG A 154 46.53 -20.06 -9.98
C ARG A 154 48.04 -20.13 -9.79
N TYR A 155 48.66 -19.15 -9.12
CA TYR A 155 50.10 -19.11 -8.86
C TYR A 155 50.50 -19.48 -7.42
N LEU A 156 49.54 -19.49 -6.48
CA LEU A 156 49.77 -19.85 -5.07
C LEU A 156 49.18 -21.21 -4.69
N ALA A 157 49.15 -22.15 -5.64
CA ALA A 157 48.95 -23.57 -5.33
C ALA A 157 50.27 -24.20 -4.84
N ASP A 158 50.94 -23.55 -3.89
CA ASP A 158 52.06 -24.12 -3.15
C ASP A 158 51.59 -24.32 -1.70
N GLU A 159 51.48 -25.59 -1.32
CA GLU A 159 50.63 -26.17 -0.27
C GLU A 159 50.96 -25.79 1.18
N TYR A 160 51.72 -24.73 1.45
CA TYR A 160 52.33 -24.54 2.78
C TYR A 160 51.88 -23.34 3.62
N TYR A 161 51.05 -22.41 3.11
CA TYR A 161 50.68 -21.18 3.85
C TYR A 161 49.19 -20.98 4.16
N SER A 162 48.29 -21.90 3.79
CA SER A 162 46.84 -21.63 3.76
C SER A 162 46.04 -21.93 5.04
N SER A 163 46.66 -22.03 6.22
CA SER A 163 45.91 -22.37 7.46
C SER A 163 45.95 -21.34 8.58
N TRP A 164 46.93 -20.44 8.64
CA TRP A 164 47.18 -19.64 9.86
C TRP A 164 46.75 -18.17 9.78
N ARG A 165 46.15 -17.73 8.65
CA ARG A 165 45.64 -16.36 8.47
C ARG A 165 44.15 -16.28 8.16
N ARG A 166 43.41 -17.37 8.41
CA ARG A 166 41.99 -17.52 8.04
C ARG A 166 41.01 -16.93 9.06
N GLU A 167 41.44 -16.64 10.29
CA GLU A 167 40.56 -16.15 11.37
C GLU A 167 40.79 -14.66 11.71
N GLU A 168 41.80 -13.99 11.13
CA GLU A 168 42.18 -12.61 11.50
C GLU A 168 41.77 -11.53 10.46
N ILE A 169 41.32 -11.92 9.26
CA ILE A 169 40.81 -10.99 8.22
C ILE A 169 39.26 -11.02 8.18
N GLU A 170 38.63 -11.22 9.33
CA GLU A 170 37.18 -10.98 9.51
C GLU A 170 36.93 -9.62 10.20
N LEU A 171 37.98 -8.80 10.42
CA LEU A 171 37.96 -7.72 11.41
C LEU A 171 37.98 -6.26 10.91
N GLU A 172 37.99 -5.96 9.60
CA GLU A 172 37.97 -4.54 9.15
C GLU A 172 36.93 -4.15 8.09
N ASP A 173 36.47 -5.05 7.23
CA ASP A 173 35.33 -4.77 6.34
C ASP A 173 34.02 -5.08 7.07
N LYS A 174 33.68 -4.26 8.08
CA LYS A 174 32.28 -4.14 8.50
C LYS A 174 31.48 -3.84 7.25
N GLU A 175 30.57 -4.74 6.86
CA GLU A 175 29.68 -4.58 5.72
C GLU A 175 29.09 -3.18 5.71
N LYS A 176 29.68 -2.31 4.89
CA LYS A 176 29.26 -0.93 4.76
C LYS A 176 27.98 -0.98 3.95
N TRP A 177 26.86 -0.58 4.54
CA TRP A 177 25.55 -0.58 3.88
C TRP A 177 25.51 0.13 2.52
N TYR A 178 26.49 1.00 2.24
CA TYR A 178 26.61 1.80 1.04
C TYR A 178 27.49 1.19 -0.06
N CYS A 179 28.17 0.05 0.16
CA CYS A 179 29.01 -0.58 -0.86
C CYS A 179 29.04 -2.12 -0.81
N SER A 180 29.22 -2.75 -1.97
CA SER A 180 29.40 -4.20 -2.12
C SER A 180 30.83 -4.56 -2.54
N HIS A 181 31.71 -4.90 -1.61
CA HIS A 181 33.00 -5.52 -1.97
C HIS A 181 32.75 -6.95 -2.45
N CYS A 182 33.05 -7.23 -3.72
CA CYS A 182 32.73 -8.52 -4.34
C CYS A 182 33.95 -9.44 -4.27
N HIS A 183 34.03 -10.22 -3.19
CA HIS A 183 35.14 -11.15 -2.94
C HIS A 183 35.07 -12.41 -3.82
N CYS A 184 36.21 -13.06 -4.03
CA CYS A 184 36.35 -14.26 -4.84
C CYS A 184 35.61 -15.49 -4.26
N TYR A 185 35.40 -15.52 -2.95
CA TYR A 185 34.82 -16.66 -2.21
C TYR A 185 33.35 -16.47 -1.82
N VAL A 186 32.69 -15.42 -2.28
CA VAL A 186 31.27 -15.18 -1.98
C VAL A 186 30.42 -16.37 -2.47
N ARG A 187 29.59 -16.91 -1.59
CA ARG A 187 28.63 -17.96 -1.90
C ARG A 187 27.23 -17.37 -1.92
N GLY A 188 26.52 -17.56 -3.03
CA GLY A 188 25.12 -17.18 -3.14
C GLY A 188 24.15 -18.36 -2.94
N PRO A 189 22.83 -18.09 -2.99
CA PRO A 189 21.79 -19.12 -2.96
C PRO A 189 21.91 -20.10 -4.13
N SER A 190 21.44 -21.32 -3.93
CA SER A 190 21.41 -22.33 -4.99
C SER A 190 20.44 -21.94 -6.13
N ASP A 191 20.68 -22.43 -7.35
CA ASP A 191 19.76 -22.25 -8.50
C ASP A 191 18.31 -22.64 -8.16
N SER A 192 18.14 -23.72 -7.41
CA SER A 192 16.83 -24.21 -6.96
C SER A 192 16.15 -23.23 -6.03
N ASP A 193 16.88 -22.63 -5.09
CA ASP A 193 16.32 -21.64 -4.15
C ASP A 193 15.91 -20.36 -4.87
N VAL A 194 16.74 -19.90 -5.82
CA VAL A 194 16.44 -18.74 -6.66
C VAL A 194 15.19 -18.98 -7.51
N ASP A 195 15.09 -20.13 -8.16
CA ASP A 195 13.93 -20.47 -9.00
C ASP A 195 12.66 -20.68 -8.16
N LYS A 196 12.77 -21.30 -6.96
CA LYS A 196 11.67 -21.42 -6.00
C LYS A 196 11.18 -20.05 -5.54
N TRP A 197 12.09 -19.15 -5.17
CA TRP A 197 11.75 -17.77 -4.80
C TRP A 197 11.07 -17.03 -5.95
N TYR A 198 11.61 -17.10 -7.17
CA TYR A 198 11.04 -16.42 -8.33
C TYR A 198 9.61 -16.88 -8.63
N ARG A 199 9.35 -18.19 -8.61
CA ARG A 199 8.01 -18.75 -8.84
C ARG A 199 7.01 -18.34 -7.76
N LYS A 200 7.47 -18.21 -6.52
CA LYS A 200 6.62 -17.81 -5.38
C LYS A 200 6.32 -16.32 -5.36
N VAL A 201 7.30 -15.48 -5.68
CA VAL A 201 7.23 -14.02 -5.42
C VAL A 201 7.07 -13.21 -6.70
N CYS A 202 7.88 -13.46 -7.73
CA CYS A 202 7.90 -12.64 -8.93
C CYS A 202 6.91 -13.11 -10.00
N GLN A 203 6.80 -14.42 -10.22
CA GLN A 203 5.93 -14.95 -11.27
C GLN A 203 4.45 -14.54 -11.09
N PRO A 204 3.86 -14.60 -9.87
CA PRO A 204 2.47 -14.18 -9.67
C PRO A 204 2.25 -12.66 -9.88
N MET A 205 3.32 -11.85 -9.84
CA MET A 205 3.22 -10.41 -10.12
C MET A 205 2.89 -10.14 -11.58
N PHE A 206 3.23 -11.04 -12.51
CA PHE A 206 2.88 -10.88 -13.93
C PHE A 206 1.38 -11.03 -14.19
N ASP A 207 0.70 -11.80 -13.34
CA ASP A 207 -0.76 -11.96 -13.38
C ASP A 207 -1.50 -10.76 -12.79
N GLN A 208 -0.78 -9.85 -12.12
CA GLN A 208 -1.36 -8.64 -11.55
C GLN A 208 -1.63 -7.57 -12.61
N PRO A 209 -2.66 -6.73 -12.41
CA PRO A 209 -2.95 -5.58 -13.28
C PRO A 209 -1.72 -4.70 -13.50
N HIS A 210 -1.63 -4.05 -14.67
CA HIS A 210 -0.50 -3.20 -15.02
C HIS A 210 -0.23 -2.09 -13.97
N CYS A 211 -1.29 -1.52 -13.41
CA CYS A 211 -1.19 -0.49 -12.38
C CYS A 211 -0.47 -0.97 -11.10
N VAL A 212 -0.58 -2.25 -10.74
CA VAL A 212 0.14 -2.85 -9.61
C VAL A 212 1.63 -3.03 -9.92
N ARG A 213 1.94 -3.40 -11.16
CA ARG A 213 3.32 -3.62 -11.63
C ARG A 213 4.09 -2.31 -11.85
N GLY A 214 3.39 -1.19 -11.90
CA GLY A 214 3.98 0.13 -12.10
C GLY A 214 4.88 0.56 -10.92
N PRO A 215 5.87 1.43 -11.17
CA PRO A 215 6.78 1.94 -10.13
C PRO A 215 6.10 2.94 -9.17
N GLU A 216 4.91 3.41 -9.53
CA GLU A 216 4.16 4.43 -8.80
C GLU A 216 2.93 3.83 -8.12
N VAL A 217 2.56 4.45 -7.00
CA VAL A 217 1.41 4.05 -6.19
C VAL A 217 0.83 5.31 -5.53
N HIS A 218 -0.47 5.28 -5.23
CA HIS A 218 -1.10 6.36 -4.48
C HIS A 218 -0.91 6.09 -2.99
N ILE A 219 -0.70 7.16 -2.23
CA ILE A 219 -0.71 7.13 -0.76
C ILE A 219 -1.66 8.20 -0.26
N TYR A 220 -2.25 7.96 0.90
CA TYR A 220 -3.09 8.95 1.56
C TYR A 220 -2.21 9.96 2.32
N ASN A 221 -2.45 11.26 2.10
CA ASN A 221 -1.79 12.32 2.87
C ASN A 221 -2.70 12.79 4.01
N ASP A 222 -2.35 12.40 5.24
CA ASP A 222 -3.09 12.74 6.47
C ASP A 222 -3.29 14.25 6.67
N ARG A 223 -2.40 15.11 6.18
CA ARG A 223 -2.48 16.57 6.36
C ARG A 223 -3.38 17.25 5.34
N ARG A 224 -3.33 16.77 4.10
CA ARG A 224 -4.04 17.37 2.96
C ARG A 224 -5.36 16.67 2.65
N HIS A 225 -5.57 15.47 3.19
CA HIS A 225 -6.73 14.62 2.95
C HIS A 225 -6.95 14.34 1.46
N GLU A 226 -5.85 14.07 0.76
CA GLU A 226 -5.82 13.77 -0.67
C GLU A 226 -4.91 12.56 -0.96
N LEU A 227 -5.09 11.96 -2.12
CA LEU A 227 -4.19 10.93 -2.63
C LEU A 227 -3.00 11.56 -3.37
N GLU A 228 -1.79 11.23 -2.93
CA GLU A 228 -0.55 11.64 -3.59
C GLU A 228 0.09 10.46 -4.31
N VAL A 229 0.61 10.69 -5.51
CA VAL A 229 1.40 9.68 -6.24
C VAL A 229 2.84 9.69 -5.73
N ARG A 230 3.35 8.53 -5.34
CA ARG A 230 4.75 8.33 -4.95
C ARG A 230 5.36 7.10 -5.60
N ARG A 231 6.69 7.07 -5.67
CA ARG A 231 7.44 5.89 -6.12
C ARG A 231 7.52 4.84 -5.03
N ARG A 232 7.16 3.60 -5.34
CA ARG A 232 7.21 2.43 -4.45
C ARG A 232 8.58 2.24 -3.79
N ALA A 233 9.65 2.50 -4.54
CA ALA A 233 11.03 2.41 -4.07
C ALA A 233 11.37 3.32 -2.88
N ARG A 234 10.57 4.35 -2.61
CA ARG A 234 10.76 5.29 -1.49
C ARG A 234 9.79 5.07 -0.33
N LEU A 235 8.94 4.04 -0.42
CA LEU A 235 7.93 3.72 0.57
C LEU A 235 8.36 2.50 1.37
N VAL A 236 7.59 2.18 2.41
CA VAL A 236 7.81 0.97 3.21
C VAL A 236 7.79 -0.29 2.35
N SER A 237 8.55 -1.29 2.78
CA SER A 237 8.65 -2.57 2.09
C SER A 237 7.27 -3.22 1.87
N SER A 238 7.19 -3.99 0.79
CA SER A 238 6.00 -4.76 0.42
C SER A 238 5.54 -5.75 1.51
N ALA A 239 6.44 -6.18 2.39
CA ALA A 239 6.13 -7.06 3.52
C ALA A 239 5.43 -6.34 4.69
N LYS A 240 5.49 -5.01 4.73
CA LYS A 240 4.93 -4.16 5.80
C LYS A 240 3.80 -3.27 5.29
N SER A 241 3.27 -3.55 4.10
CA SER A 241 2.23 -2.74 3.46
C SER A 241 1.26 -3.59 2.67
N VAL A 242 0.04 -3.09 2.57
CA VAL A 242 -1.05 -3.64 1.75
C VAL A 242 -1.55 -2.60 0.77
N GLU A 243 -2.25 -3.04 -0.27
CA GLU A 243 -2.76 -2.15 -1.30
C GLU A 243 -4.23 -2.39 -1.61
N PHE A 244 -5.01 -1.32 -1.57
CA PHE A 244 -6.40 -1.30 -2.02
C PHE A 244 -6.43 -0.91 -3.50
N MET A 245 -7.08 -1.74 -4.32
CA MET A 245 -7.25 -1.50 -5.75
C MET A 245 -8.57 -0.74 -5.96
N PHE A 246 -8.50 0.59 -5.96
CA PHE A 246 -9.65 1.47 -6.16
C PHE A 246 -9.69 2.00 -7.60
N ARG A 247 -10.68 1.57 -8.40
CA ARG A 247 -10.84 2.00 -9.81
C ARG A 247 -9.55 1.90 -10.63
N GLU A 248 -8.86 0.75 -10.51
CA GLU A 248 -7.56 0.48 -11.15
C GLU A 248 -6.39 1.36 -10.64
N ARG A 249 -6.58 2.12 -9.56
CA ARG A 249 -5.51 2.84 -8.87
C ARG A 249 -5.11 2.07 -7.62
N PRO A 250 -3.85 1.61 -7.52
CA PRO A 250 -3.37 1.03 -6.27
C PRO A 250 -3.16 2.14 -5.24
N VAL A 251 -3.72 1.96 -4.06
CA VAL A 251 -3.53 2.82 -2.89
C VAL A 251 -2.84 2.03 -1.81
N LEU A 252 -1.59 2.40 -1.50
CA LEU A 252 -0.77 1.75 -0.51
C LEU A 252 -1.10 2.27 0.88
N VAL A 253 -1.25 1.34 1.81
CA VAL A 253 -1.47 1.58 3.23
C VAL A 253 -0.44 0.76 4.02
N GLU A 254 0.21 1.41 4.98
CA GLU A 254 1.16 0.74 5.87
C GLU A 254 0.42 -0.22 6.81
N GLY A 255 1.01 -1.37 7.11
CA GLY A 255 0.38 -2.41 7.93
C GLY A 255 -0.05 -1.90 9.31
N ASN A 256 0.78 -1.04 9.93
CA ASN A 256 0.50 -0.40 11.23
C ASN A 256 -0.79 0.43 11.25
N ARG A 257 -1.29 0.92 10.11
CA ARG A 257 -2.53 1.69 10.04
C ARG A 257 -3.77 0.80 10.09
N ILE A 258 -3.64 -0.46 9.70
CA ILE A 258 -4.76 -1.42 9.71
C ILE A 258 -4.68 -2.43 10.85
N GLU A 259 -3.64 -2.39 11.68
CA GLU A 259 -3.47 -3.29 12.84
C GLU A 259 -4.67 -3.26 13.80
N ASN A 260 -5.30 -2.08 13.96
CA ASN A 260 -6.49 -1.91 14.81
C ASN A 260 -7.80 -2.31 14.12
N CYS A 261 -7.77 -2.71 12.86
CA CYS A 261 -8.92 -3.12 12.06
C CYS A 261 -8.77 -4.60 11.66
N LEU A 262 -9.06 -5.50 12.58
CA LEU A 262 -8.87 -6.94 12.41
C LEU A 262 -9.67 -7.51 11.23
N SER A 263 -10.88 -7.00 10.98
CA SER A 263 -11.67 -7.43 9.82
C SER A 263 -11.01 -7.08 8.48
N VAL A 264 -10.33 -5.92 8.39
CA VAL A 264 -9.58 -5.49 7.22
C VAL A 264 -8.40 -6.44 6.99
N MET A 265 -7.65 -6.78 8.05
CA MET A 265 -6.56 -7.76 7.97
C MET A 265 -7.06 -9.12 7.49
N ARG A 266 -8.16 -9.63 8.08
CA ARG A 266 -8.79 -10.91 7.66
C ARG A 266 -9.20 -10.89 6.20
N ALA A 267 -9.62 -9.75 5.65
CA ALA A 267 -9.96 -9.64 4.23
C ALA A 267 -8.75 -9.87 3.32
N PHE A 268 -7.56 -9.36 3.68
CA PHE A 268 -6.32 -9.65 2.96
C PHE A 268 -5.90 -11.12 3.12
N ASP A 269 -6.03 -11.69 4.32
CA ASP A 269 -5.74 -13.11 4.57
C ASP A 269 -6.62 -14.03 3.72
N ARG A 270 -7.94 -13.76 3.67
CA ARG A 270 -8.89 -14.49 2.82
C ARG A 270 -8.59 -14.35 1.33
N ALA A 271 -8.13 -13.16 0.91
CA ALA A 271 -7.71 -12.94 -0.47
C ALA A 271 -6.41 -13.67 -0.82
N GLY A 272 -5.63 -14.10 0.19
CA GLY A 272 -4.31 -14.71 0.00
C GLY A 272 -3.33 -13.79 -0.73
N SER A 273 -3.55 -12.48 -0.66
CA SER A 273 -2.87 -11.47 -1.47
C SER A 273 -2.77 -10.17 -0.70
N ARG A 274 -1.68 -9.43 -0.91
CA ARG A 274 -1.52 -8.06 -0.38
C ARG A 274 -2.38 -7.02 -1.11
N PHE A 275 -3.11 -7.43 -2.14
CA PHE A 275 -3.96 -6.58 -2.96
C PHE A 275 -5.42 -6.92 -2.70
N LEU A 276 -6.22 -5.92 -2.31
CA LEU A 276 -7.65 -6.08 -2.09
C LEU A 276 -8.44 -5.20 -3.07
N LYS A 277 -9.36 -5.80 -3.81
CA LYS A 277 -10.18 -5.07 -4.78
C LYS A 277 -11.31 -4.33 -4.08
N VAL A 278 -11.43 -3.03 -4.36
CA VAL A 278 -12.56 -2.22 -3.90
C VAL A 278 -13.64 -2.24 -4.99
N PRO A 279 -14.92 -2.51 -4.66
CA PRO A 279 -16.02 -2.50 -5.62
C PRO A 279 -16.12 -1.16 -6.37
N LYS A 280 -16.49 -1.22 -7.66
CA LYS A 280 -16.46 -0.05 -8.55
C LYS A 280 -17.56 0.97 -8.23
N GLU A 281 -18.61 0.50 -7.57
CA GLU A 281 -19.81 1.23 -7.18
C GLU A 281 -19.51 2.23 -6.03
N ILE A 282 -18.39 2.03 -5.33
CA ILE A 282 -17.97 2.90 -4.23
C ILE A 282 -17.50 4.25 -4.79
N SER A 283 -18.00 5.33 -4.16
CA SER A 283 -17.60 6.69 -4.49
C SER A 283 -16.18 6.98 -3.97
N GLU A 284 -15.51 7.95 -4.61
CA GLU A 284 -14.20 8.39 -4.14
C GLU A 284 -14.29 8.99 -2.74
N ASP A 285 -15.34 9.77 -2.45
CA ASP A 285 -15.56 10.34 -1.11
C ASP A 285 -15.68 9.28 -0.01
N THR A 286 -16.42 8.20 -0.25
CA THR A 286 -16.57 7.11 0.74
C THR A 286 -15.25 6.36 0.94
N PHE A 287 -14.50 6.15 -0.14
CA PHE A 287 -13.18 5.54 -0.04
C PHE A 287 -12.17 6.46 0.66
N MET A 288 -12.23 7.76 0.44
CA MET A 288 -11.40 8.74 1.16
C MET A 288 -11.72 8.77 2.65
N ARG A 289 -13.00 8.65 3.05
CA ARG A 289 -13.41 8.49 4.46
C ARG A 289 -12.84 7.22 5.08
N PHE A 290 -12.82 6.12 4.33
CA PHE A 290 -12.16 4.88 4.77
C PHE A 290 -10.67 5.10 5.04
N LEU A 291 -9.96 5.75 4.11
CA LEU A 291 -8.54 6.06 4.28
C LEU A 291 -8.31 6.98 5.49
N GLU A 292 -9.14 8.01 5.67
CA GLU A 292 -9.06 8.87 6.84
C GLU A 292 -9.27 8.10 8.15
N PHE A 293 -10.26 7.19 8.19
CA PHE A 293 -10.57 6.35 9.34
C PHE A 293 -9.39 5.47 9.75
N ILE A 294 -8.79 4.73 8.82
CA ILE A 294 -7.67 3.83 9.15
C ILE A 294 -6.39 4.60 9.51
N HIS A 295 -6.23 5.85 9.05
CA HIS A 295 -5.06 6.65 9.40
C HIS A 295 -5.19 7.40 10.73
N THR A 296 -6.41 7.81 11.11
CA THR A 296 -6.64 8.73 12.23
C THR A 296 -7.57 8.18 13.33
N GLY A 297 -8.28 7.08 13.07
CA GLY A 297 -9.30 6.51 13.95
C GLY A 297 -10.68 7.18 13.83
N SER A 298 -10.82 8.24 13.03
CA SER A 298 -12.07 8.93 12.76
C SER A 298 -12.07 9.53 11.34
N TYR A 299 -13.17 10.16 10.92
CA TYR A 299 -13.19 10.96 9.69
C TYR A 299 -13.96 12.26 9.88
N ARG A 300 -13.67 13.24 9.01
CA ARG A 300 -14.22 14.60 9.08
C ARG A 300 -15.75 14.63 9.11
N SER A 301 -16.28 15.65 9.77
CA SER A 301 -17.68 15.78 10.20
C SER A 301 -18.01 14.93 11.44
N ASP A 302 -17.05 14.72 12.34
CA ASP A 302 -17.27 14.01 13.61
C ASP A 302 -18.26 14.77 14.51
N PRO A 303 -19.40 14.16 14.89
CA PRO A 303 -20.36 14.77 15.81
C PRO A 303 -19.79 14.82 17.23
N LEU A 304 -18.86 15.75 17.47
CA LEU A 304 -18.05 15.86 18.69
C LEU A 304 -17.20 14.60 18.96
N PRO A 305 -15.98 14.73 19.52
CA PRO A 305 -15.19 13.55 19.87
C PRO A 305 -15.99 12.67 20.84
N PHE A 306 -16.14 11.38 20.53
CA PHE A 306 -16.79 10.38 21.41
C PHE A 306 -16.29 10.44 22.87
N ALA A 307 -15.07 10.93 23.10
CA ALA A 307 -14.49 11.14 24.43
C ALA A 307 -15.10 12.33 25.21
N ALA A 308 -15.58 13.38 24.53
CA ALA A 308 -16.22 14.53 25.15
C ALA A 308 -17.71 14.30 25.46
N ALA A 309 -18.36 13.38 24.74
CA ALA A 309 -19.76 13.00 24.98
C ALA A 309 -19.95 12.01 26.14
N ALA A 310 -18.87 11.44 26.68
CA ALA A 310 -18.93 10.57 27.87
C ALA A 310 -19.32 11.33 29.16
N GLY A 311 -19.35 12.68 29.13
CA GLY A 311 -19.68 13.53 30.28
C GLY A 311 -20.87 14.47 30.10
N LEU A 312 -21.53 14.49 28.94
CA LEU A 312 -22.73 15.31 28.69
C LEU A 312 -23.86 14.41 28.19
N ASP A 313 -24.78 14.12 29.11
CA ASP A 313 -26.08 13.47 28.94
C ASP A 313 -26.15 12.19 28.11
N ILE A 314 -26.36 11.10 28.85
CA ILE A 314 -26.79 9.77 28.44
C ILE A 314 -28.10 9.78 27.60
N GLU A 315 -28.75 10.93 27.43
CA GLU A 315 -30.08 11.10 26.81
C GLU A 315 -30.11 11.12 25.27
N ARG A 316 -28.96 11.24 24.58
CA ARG A 316 -28.92 11.34 23.10
C ARG A 316 -28.48 10.08 22.36
N ARG A 317 -28.73 8.89 22.92
CA ARG A 317 -28.47 7.62 22.20
C ARG A 317 -29.65 7.26 21.28
N GLY A 318 -29.40 7.25 19.97
CA GLY A 318 -30.31 6.65 18.98
C GLY A 318 -30.40 7.45 17.68
N PRO A 319 -31.19 6.96 16.69
CA PRO A 319 -31.33 7.66 15.43
C PRO A 319 -31.84 9.11 15.61
N PRO A 320 -31.42 10.03 14.74
CA PRO A 320 -31.73 11.45 14.89
C PRO A 320 -33.20 11.76 14.60
N ILE A 321 -33.68 12.88 15.15
CA ILE A 321 -35.05 13.36 14.94
C ILE A 321 -35.07 14.36 13.77
N ILE A 322 -36.00 14.21 12.83
CA ILE A 322 -36.19 15.13 11.71
C ILE A 322 -36.63 16.50 12.24
N LYS A 323 -35.89 17.55 11.88
CA LYS A 323 -36.25 18.94 12.15
C LYS A 323 -36.33 19.74 10.84
N PRO A 324 -37.10 20.84 10.80
CA PRO A 324 -37.16 21.71 9.61
C PRO A 324 -35.76 22.18 9.20
N GLN A 325 -35.48 22.19 7.89
CA GLN A 325 -34.22 22.69 7.36
C GLN A 325 -34.10 24.19 7.64
N THR A 326 -33.07 24.58 8.39
CA THR A 326 -32.78 25.99 8.68
C THR A 326 -31.71 26.58 7.78
N THR A 327 -30.85 25.75 7.16
CA THR A 327 -29.83 26.15 6.15
C THR A 327 -29.30 24.93 5.39
N THR A 328 -28.60 25.15 4.28
CA THR A 328 -27.88 24.13 3.48
C THR A 328 -26.85 23.40 4.34
N THR A 329 -27.29 22.36 5.05
CA THR A 329 -26.45 21.59 5.98
C THR A 329 -25.72 20.49 5.22
N ALA A 330 -24.46 20.22 5.57
CA ALA A 330 -23.71 19.11 4.99
C ALA A 330 -24.45 17.78 5.22
N ALA A 331 -24.39 16.86 4.24
CA ALA A 331 -25.07 15.57 4.28
C ALA A 331 -24.26 14.51 5.06
N ILE A 332 -24.13 14.70 6.37
CA ILE A 332 -23.26 13.92 7.27
C ILE A 332 -23.85 12.53 7.58
N VAL A 333 -25.13 12.42 7.94
CA VAL A 333 -25.79 11.12 8.20
C VAL A 333 -25.83 10.28 6.93
N LEU A 334 -26.08 10.90 5.77
CA LEU A 334 -25.99 10.22 4.49
C LEU A 334 -24.58 9.69 4.22
N ALA A 335 -23.54 10.46 4.54
CA ALA A 335 -22.15 10.04 4.42
C ALA A 335 -21.84 8.82 5.30
N ASP A 336 -22.34 8.79 6.54
CA ASP A 336 -22.16 7.66 7.45
C ASP A 336 -22.90 6.40 6.96
N VAL A 337 -24.10 6.54 6.38
CA VAL A 337 -24.82 5.42 5.73
C VAL A 337 -24.01 4.85 4.56
N GLN A 338 -23.46 5.72 3.70
CA GLN A 338 -22.61 5.27 2.58
C GLN A 338 -21.37 4.53 3.09
N PHE A 339 -20.77 5.00 4.19
CA PHE A 339 -19.62 4.35 4.81
C PHE A 339 -19.97 3.02 5.46
N ALA A 340 -21.13 2.91 6.13
CA ALA A 340 -21.66 1.66 6.66
C ALA A 340 -21.88 0.62 5.53
N LYS A 341 -22.51 1.02 4.42
CA LYS A 341 -22.71 0.15 3.25
C LYS A 341 -21.41 -0.32 2.63
N PHE A 342 -20.44 0.59 2.46
CA PHE A 342 -19.09 0.23 2.03
C PHE A 342 -18.47 -0.82 2.96
N SER A 343 -18.59 -0.61 4.27
CA SER A 343 -18.03 -1.50 5.27
C SER A 343 -18.68 -2.89 5.22
N ILE A 344 -20.00 -2.96 5.04
CA ILE A 344 -20.73 -4.22 4.87
C ILE A 344 -20.27 -4.95 3.59
N LEU A 345 -20.14 -4.24 2.47
CA LEU A 345 -19.70 -4.81 1.20
C LEU A 345 -18.27 -5.38 1.27
N MET A 346 -17.41 -4.76 2.06
CA MET A 346 -16.02 -5.19 2.26
C MET A 346 -15.86 -6.18 3.41
N ASP A 347 -16.91 -6.43 4.19
CA ASP A 347 -16.88 -7.20 5.44
C ASP A 347 -15.94 -6.59 6.50
N PHE A 348 -16.00 -5.25 6.65
CA PHE A 348 -15.20 -4.46 7.59
C PHE A 348 -15.99 -4.09 8.85
N GLU A 349 -16.02 -5.00 9.81
CA GLU A 349 -16.90 -4.92 11.00
C GLU A 349 -16.63 -3.68 11.89
N GLU A 350 -15.37 -3.32 12.12
CA GLU A 350 -15.02 -2.13 12.92
C GLU A 350 -15.49 -0.85 12.24
N CYS A 351 -15.36 -0.78 10.90
CA CYS A 351 -15.82 0.37 10.12
C CYS A 351 -17.35 0.48 10.13
N LYS A 352 -18.06 -0.66 9.99
CA LYS A 352 -19.53 -0.74 10.09
C LYS A 352 -20.01 -0.25 11.46
N THR A 353 -19.42 -0.80 12.52
CA THR A 353 -19.76 -0.46 13.91
C THR A 353 -19.53 1.03 14.18
N TYR A 354 -18.39 1.57 13.74
CA TYR A 354 -18.08 2.99 13.90
C TYR A 354 -19.10 3.89 13.19
N ALA A 355 -19.46 3.56 11.94
CA ALA A 355 -20.47 4.29 11.17
C ALA A 355 -21.84 4.29 11.86
N LEU A 356 -22.31 3.12 12.30
CA LEU A 356 -23.60 2.97 12.99
C LEU A 356 -23.63 3.73 14.32
N ASN A 357 -22.53 3.74 15.06
CA ASN A 357 -22.41 4.51 16.30
C ASN A 357 -22.52 6.02 16.02
N ARG A 358 -21.86 6.52 14.99
CA ARG A 358 -21.97 7.93 14.58
C ARG A 358 -23.39 8.30 14.14
N MET A 359 -24.04 7.45 13.35
CA MET A 359 -25.44 7.64 12.95
C MET A 359 -26.38 7.80 14.16
N ASN A 360 -26.03 7.22 15.31
CA ASN A 360 -26.80 7.34 16.56
C ASN A 360 -26.39 8.52 17.46
N ALA A 361 -25.41 9.33 17.05
CA ALA A 361 -24.86 10.43 17.86
C ALA A 361 -25.40 11.82 17.48
N TYR A 362 -25.90 12.02 16.25
CA TYR A 362 -26.28 13.36 15.77
C TYR A 362 -27.47 13.99 16.51
N GLY A 363 -28.35 13.20 17.13
CA GLY A 363 -29.54 13.65 17.86
C GLY A 363 -30.64 14.31 17.01
N ILE A 364 -30.28 15.13 16.02
CA ILE A 364 -31.17 15.86 15.11
C ILE A 364 -30.70 15.66 13.66
N LEU A 365 -31.65 15.50 12.74
CA LEU A 365 -31.42 15.40 11.30
C LEU A 365 -31.94 16.67 10.61
N TYR A 366 -31.01 17.48 10.10
CA TYR A 366 -31.30 18.64 9.24
C TYR A 366 -31.18 18.30 7.74
N GLU A 367 -30.64 17.13 7.41
CA GLU A 367 -30.45 16.66 6.03
C GLU A 367 -31.77 16.20 5.41
N ASP A 368 -31.73 15.81 4.14
CA ASP A 368 -32.84 15.17 3.46
C ASP A 368 -33.06 13.73 3.99
N PRO A 369 -34.12 13.47 4.78
CA PRO A 369 -34.38 12.15 5.35
C PRO A 369 -34.69 11.10 4.28
N VAL A 370 -35.26 11.51 3.14
CA VAL A 370 -35.60 10.60 2.05
C VAL A 370 -34.33 10.16 1.33
N ALA A 371 -33.33 11.04 1.20
CA ALA A 371 -32.03 10.65 0.63
C ALA A 371 -31.33 9.57 1.49
N VAL A 372 -31.36 9.72 2.82
CA VAL A 372 -30.83 8.73 3.77
C VAL A 372 -31.52 7.38 3.61
N LEU A 373 -32.87 7.37 3.64
CA LEU A 373 -33.65 6.14 3.46
C LEU A 373 -33.41 5.52 2.08
N LYS A 374 -33.43 6.31 1.01
CA LYS A 374 -33.15 5.81 -0.34
C LYS A 374 -31.78 5.15 -0.42
N GLU A 375 -30.74 5.72 0.20
CA GLU A 375 -29.42 5.11 0.20
C GLU A 375 -29.37 3.80 0.98
N ILE A 376 -30.01 3.70 2.16
CA ILE A 376 -30.09 2.44 2.93
C ILE A 376 -30.72 1.33 2.07
N TYR A 377 -31.80 1.62 1.37
CA TYR A 377 -32.59 0.65 0.60
C TYR A 377 -32.22 0.57 -0.88
N ARG A 378 -31.10 1.17 -1.29
CA ARG A 378 -30.66 1.16 -2.68
C ARG A 378 -29.99 -0.15 -3.08
N GLY A 379 -30.55 -0.80 -4.09
CA GLY A 379 -29.94 -1.88 -4.86
C GLY A 379 -30.36 -3.28 -4.41
N TYR A 380 -30.06 -3.65 -3.17
CA TYR A 380 -30.29 -4.98 -2.60
C TYR A 380 -30.89 -4.90 -1.20
N GLU A 381 -31.29 -6.05 -0.65
CA GLU A 381 -31.82 -6.16 0.71
C GLU A 381 -30.82 -5.57 1.72
N PRO A 382 -31.19 -4.54 2.50
CA PRO A 382 -30.25 -3.90 3.40
C PRO A 382 -29.82 -4.82 4.52
N ASP A 383 -28.62 -4.58 5.04
CA ASP A 383 -28.11 -5.26 6.22
C ASP A 383 -29.07 -5.13 7.42
N SER A 384 -29.14 -6.18 8.23
CA SER A 384 -30.09 -6.28 9.34
C SER A 384 -29.98 -5.13 10.35
N GLU A 385 -28.78 -4.62 10.61
CA GLU A 385 -28.54 -3.51 11.53
C GLU A 385 -28.97 -2.17 10.92
N LEU A 386 -28.73 -1.97 9.61
CA LEU A 386 -29.23 -0.80 8.89
C LEU A 386 -30.77 -0.80 8.82
N LYS A 387 -31.41 -1.96 8.60
CA LYS A 387 -32.89 -2.07 8.67
C LYS A 387 -33.41 -1.77 10.07
N ALA A 388 -32.75 -2.31 11.10
CA ALA A 388 -33.12 -2.04 12.48
C ALA A 388 -32.96 -0.55 12.83
N TRP A 389 -31.89 0.08 12.35
CA TRP A 389 -31.67 1.52 12.49
C TRP A 389 -32.74 2.32 11.77
N ALA A 390 -33.08 1.98 10.52
CA ALA A 390 -34.10 2.66 9.73
C ALA A 390 -35.48 2.58 10.40
N ARG A 391 -35.89 1.42 10.92
CA ARG A 391 -37.14 1.29 11.69
C ARG A 391 -37.14 2.17 12.94
N LYS A 392 -36.06 2.12 13.73
CA LYS A 392 -35.91 2.98 14.92
C LYS A 392 -35.91 4.47 14.56
N PHE A 393 -35.35 4.83 13.40
CA PHE A 393 -35.38 6.19 12.88
C PHE A 393 -36.80 6.62 12.56
N LEU A 394 -37.59 5.78 11.88
CA LEU A 394 -38.99 6.08 11.53
C LEU A 394 -39.88 6.22 12.79
N THR A 395 -39.67 5.38 13.80
CA THR A 395 -40.46 5.41 15.04
C THR A 395 -39.94 6.39 16.08
N ARG A 396 -38.81 7.07 15.82
CA ARG A 396 -38.23 8.02 16.77
C ARG A 396 -39.16 9.21 17.00
N ALA A 397 -39.57 9.40 18.25
CA ALA A 397 -40.20 10.61 18.75
C ALA A 397 -39.22 11.38 19.67
N PRO A 398 -39.34 12.71 19.78
CA PRO A 398 -38.71 13.48 20.84
C PRO A 398 -39.15 12.93 22.19
N ALA A 399 -38.20 12.68 23.10
CA ALA A 399 -38.56 12.31 24.46
C ALA A 399 -39.27 13.51 25.11
N THR A 400 -40.50 13.32 25.59
CA THR A 400 -41.11 14.22 26.57
C THR A 400 -40.27 14.10 27.84
N SER A 401 -39.46 15.10 28.14
CA SER A 401 -38.76 15.19 29.42
C SER A 401 -39.79 15.07 30.56
N SER A 402 -39.82 13.92 31.21
CA SER A 402 -40.57 13.69 32.42
C SER A 402 -39.76 14.25 33.60
N GLN A 403 -39.94 15.53 33.93
CA GLN A 403 -40.44 15.94 35.26
C GLN A 403 -40.71 17.45 35.33
N PRO A 404 -41.77 17.87 36.05
CA PRO A 404 -42.13 19.26 36.30
C PRO A 404 -41.44 19.73 37.58
N ASP A 405 -40.68 20.82 37.52
CA ASP A 405 -40.19 21.47 38.73
C ASP A 405 -40.47 22.98 38.72
N TYR A 406 -41.38 23.32 39.64
CA TYR A 406 -41.66 24.58 40.32
C TYR A 406 -42.29 25.78 39.59
N HIS A 407 -43.56 25.99 39.97
CA HIS A 407 -44.33 27.24 40.05
C HIS A 407 -44.52 28.06 38.76
N GLN A 408 -45.64 27.81 38.08
CA GLN A 408 -46.47 28.89 37.56
C GLN A 408 -47.94 28.50 37.54
N SER A 409 -48.69 29.15 38.43
CA SER A 409 -50.14 29.16 38.46
C SER A 409 -50.69 29.89 37.23
N ASN A 410 -51.27 29.16 36.28
CA ASN A 410 -52.35 29.65 35.41
C ASN A 410 -52.98 28.49 34.61
N PRO A 411 -54.26 28.12 34.86
CA PRO A 411 -54.94 27.06 34.13
C PRO A 411 -55.72 27.66 32.96
N SER A 412 -55.02 28.08 31.90
CA SER A 412 -55.68 28.41 30.62
C SER A 412 -54.66 28.51 29.49
N SER A 413 -54.82 27.62 28.50
CA SER A 413 -54.14 27.58 27.19
C SER A 413 -52.65 27.25 27.14
N VAL A 414 -52.29 25.95 27.23
CA VAL A 414 -51.21 25.38 26.40
C VAL A 414 -51.58 23.93 26.10
N SER A 415 -52.11 23.67 24.90
CA SER A 415 -52.01 22.33 24.32
C SER A 415 -50.53 22.08 24.09
N SER A 416 -49.88 21.29 24.95
CA SER A 416 -48.51 20.84 24.69
C SER A 416 -48.58 19.83 23.55
N THR A 417 -48.60 20.31 22.31
CA THR A 417 -48.54 19.47 21.12
C THR A 417 -47.21 18.72 21.16
N VAL A 418 -47.26 17.45 21.57
CA VAL A 418 -46.12 16.56 21.54
C VAL A 418 -45.68 16.46 20.09
N GLU A 419 -44.42 16.80 19.81
CA GLU A 419 -43.91 16.75 18.44
C GLU A 419 -43.95 15.31 17.91
N PRO A 420 -44.50 15.08 16.70
CA PRO A 420 -44.77 13.73 16.22
C PRO A 420 -43.49 12.93 15.88
N PRO A 421 -43.57 11.59 15.85
CA PRO A 421 -42.54 10.72 15.32
C PRO A 421 -42.11 11.06 13.89
N ASN A 422 -40.89 10.68 13.52
CA ASN A 422 -40.34 10.91 12.19
C ASN A 422 -41.21 10.38 11.05
N LEU A 423 -41.84 9.21 11.18
CA LEU A 423 -42.72 8.67 10.15
C LEU A 423 -43.93 9.57 9.90
N LEU A 424 -44.62 10.02 10.96
CA LEU A 424 -45.75 10.93 10.84
C LEU A 424 -45.35 12.29 10.25
N LYS A 425 -44.14 12.77 10.56
CA LYS A 425 -43.58 13.96 9.90
C LYS A 425 -43.41 13.77 8.40
N LEU A 426 -42.94 12.59 7.95
CA LEU A 426 -42.76 12.29 6.53
C LEU A 426 -44.09 12.09 5.79
N GLU A 427 -45.12 11.59 6.48
CA GLU A 427 -46.46 11.36 5.91
C GLU A 427 -47.35 12.62 5.93
N SER A 428 -47.02 13.61 6.76
CA SER A 428 -47.78 14.86 6.92
C SER A 428 -47.94 15.61 5.61
N GLU A 429 -49.15 16.14 5.37
CA GLU A 429 -49.49 16.90 4.16
C GLU A 429 -48.63 18.15 3.98
N HIS A 430 -48.17 18.72 5.09
CA HIS A 430 -47.36 19.93 5.13
C HIS A 430 -45.86 19.64 4.97
N CYS A 431 -45.46 18.36 4.85
CA CYS A 431 -44.07 17.98 4.71
C CYS A 431 -43.60 18.07 3.26
N PHE A 432 -42.56 18.87 3.03
CA PHE A 432 -41.93 19.03 1.71
C PHE A 432 -41.41 17.71 1.12
N TYR A 433 -41.10 16.72 1.96
CA TYR A 433 -40.57 15.42 1.51
C TYR A 433 -41.64 14.38 1.18
N ARG A 434 -42.93 14.66 1.45
CA ARG A 434 -44.02 13.66 1.41
C ARG A 434 -44.08 12.91 0.09
N ALA A 435 -44.15 13.61 -1.04
CA ALA A 435 -44.23 12.99 -2.37
C ALA A 435 -43.01 12.08 -2.64
N ARG A 436 -41.80 12.62 -2.43
CA ARG A 436 -40.55 11.87 -2.64
C ARG A 436 -40.40 10.66 -1.71
N PHE A 437 -40.98 10.73 -0.51
CA PHE A 437 -41.01 9.63 0.44
C PHE A 437 -41.94 8.50 -0.03
N PHE A 438 -43.14 8.82 -0.52
CA PHE A 438 -44.03 7.82 -1.12
C PHE A 438 -43.43 7.20 -2.38
N ASP A 439 -42.79 7.98 -3.24
CA ASP A 439 -42.05 7.45 -4.39
C ASP A 439 -40.94 6.48 -3.95
N ALA A 440 -40.27 6.76 -2.82
CA ALA A 440 -39.24 5.88 -2.28
C ALA A 440 -39.80 4.56 -1.77
N ILE A 441 -40.97 4.59 -1.12
CA ILE A 441 -41.68 3.41 -0.65
C ILE A 441 -42.09 2.54 -1.84
N GLU A 442 -42.71 3.13 -2.86
CA GLU A 442 -43.15 2.41 -4.06
C GLU A 442 -41.97 1.78 -4.81
N ALA A 443 -40.82 2.46 -4.84
CA ALA A 443 -39.61 1.96 -5.49
C ALA A 443 -38.89 0.83 -4.71
N SER A 444 -39.26 0.54 -3.45
CA SER A 444 -38.56 -0.45 -2.62
C SER A 444 -39.50 -1.19 -1.67
N GLY A 445 -39.85 -2.43 -2.03
CA GLY A 445 -40.67 -3.30 -1.16
C GLY A 445 -40.05 -3.60 0.20
N ALA A 446 -38.71 -3.53 0.32
CA ALA A 446 -38.02 -3.66 1.60
C ALA A 446 -38.26 -2.45 2.51
N LEU A 447 -38.23 -1.23 1.94
CA LEU A 447 -38.58 -0.01 2.66
C LEU A 447 -40.07 0.00 3.01
N GLU A 448 -40.94 -0.38 2.08
CA GLU A 448 -42.38 -0.50 2.32
C GLU A 448 -42.69 -1.40 3.51
N ASN A 449 -42.06 -2.58 3.58
CA ASN A 449 -42.23 -3.51 4.68
C ASN A 449 -41.80 -2.90 6.03
N ASP A 450 -40.63 -2.26 6.09
CA ASP A 450 -40.16 -1.63 7.32
C ASP A 450 -40.99 -0.40 7.72
N VAL A 451 -41.52 0.36 6.75
CA VAL A 451 -42.50 1.44 7.01
C VAL A 451 -43.79 0.87 7.58
N ASN A 452 -44.33 -0.22 7.02
CA ASN A 452 -45.54 -0.86 7.53
C ASN A 452 -45.35 -1.40 8.96
N LYS A 453 -44.18 -1.95 9.28
CA LYS A 453 -43.81 -2.33 10.65
C LYS A 453 -43.75 -1.11 11.58
N ALA A 454 -43.09 -0.03 11.16
CA ALA A 454 -43.04 1.21 11.92
C ALA A 454 -44.45 1.80 12.16
N ARG A 455 -45.34 1.75 11.17
CA ARG A 455 -46.76 2.14 11.33
C ARG A 455 -47.46 1.28 12.38
N ALA A 456 -47.27 -0.03 12.34
CA ALA A 456 -47.87 -0.94 13.32
C ALA A 456 -47.35 -0.69 14.75
N GLU A 457 -46.04 -0.43 14.89
CA GLU A 457 -45.44 -0.05 16.18
C GLU A 457 -46.02 1.27 16.72
N LEU A 458 -46.12 2.29 15.87
CA LEU A 458 -46.69 3.58 16.27
C LEU A 458 -48.19 3.51 16.59
N LYS A 459 -48.95 2.69 15.86
CA LYS A 459 -50.36 2.37 16.19
C LYS A 459 -50.48 1.74 17.56
N ALA A 460 -49.65 0.75 17.87
CA ALA A 460 -49.66 0.08 19.18
C ALA A 460 -49.34 1.04 20.35
N VAL A 461 -48.59 2.11 20.09
CA VAL A 461 -48.26 3.15 21.08
C VAL A 461 -49.26 4.33 21.04
N GLY A 462 -50.32 4.24 20.23
CA GLY A 462 -51.43 5.20 20.19
C GLY A 462 -51.16 6.47 19.38
N TRP A 463 -50.13 6.52 18.53
CA TRP A 463 -49.84 7.72 17.73
C TRP A 463 -50.79 7.96 16.56
N TYR A 464 -51.48 6.92 16.09
CA TYR A 464 -52.45 6.99 14.98
C TYR A 464 -53.92 7.02 15.46
N ASP A 465 -54.17 6.94 16.77
CA ASP A 465 -55.52 6.95 17.36
C ASP A 465 -56.00 8.39 17.71
N TRP A 466 -55.24 9.41 17.30
CA TRP A 466 -55.53 10.85 17.49
C TRP A 466 -56.14 11.54 16.26
N SER A 467 -56.73 10.77 15.34
CA SER A 467 -57.41 11.30 14.15
C SER A 467 -58.91 11.39 14.33
#